data_AF-A0A088CAK3-F1
#
_entry.id   AF-A0A088CAK3-F1
#
_cell.length_a   1.000
_cell.length_b   1.000
_cell.length_c   1.000
_cell.angle_alpha   90.00
_cell.angle_beta   90.00
_cell.angle_gamma   90.00
#
_symmetry.space_group_name_H-M   'P 1'
#
loop_
_entity.id
_entity.type
_entity.pdbx_description
1 polymer ?
#
loop_
_entity_poly.entity_id
_entity_poly.type
_entity_poly.pdbx_seq_one_letter_code
_entity_poly.pdbx_strand_id
1 'polypeptide(L)'
;MNLSLSDELKAAFPNTSNGFQIKRPLVLDKTVTDPYGLSGFISGEGCFYVGLAKSATNKLQEGVQLEMQITQHSRDELLIRSLRNFFGCGTVSAKRGTNVYRYRVSKFLDLTDKVIPFLNKYPILGVKSRDYDDFCHVVSIMKLKQHLTREGLE
;
A
#
# COMPACT_ATOMS: atom_id res chain seq x y z
N MET A 1 25.65 -4.95 3.70
CA MET A 1 24.21 -5.31 3.72
C MET A 1 23.46 -4.22 4.47
N ASN A 2 22.18 -3.96 4.16
CA ASN A 2 21.36 -2.91 4.79
C ASN A 2 22.04 -1.54 4.87
N LEU A 3 22.46 -1.11 6.07
CA LEU A 3 23.13 0.17 6.33
C LEU A 3 24.66 0.12 6.13
N SER A 4 25.19 -0.98 5.60
CA SER A 4 26.62 -1.26 5.46
C SER A 4 27.32 -1.51 6.81
N LEU A 5 28.65 -1.63 6.80
CA LEU A 5 29.44 -1.83 8.02
C LEU A 5 29.43 -0.56 8.88
N SER A 6 29.39 -0.73 10.21
CA SER A 6 29.63 0.38 11.14
C SER A 6 31.10 0.81 11.10
N ASP A 7 31.41 1.96 11.68
CA ASP A 7 32.77 2.50 11.67
C ASP A 7 33.72 1.66 12.54
N GLU A 8 33.23 1.09 13.64
CA GLU A 8 34.00 0.16 14.48
C GLU A 8 34.37 -1.11 13.70
N LEU A 9 33.44 -1.65 12.91
CA LEU A 9 33.69 -2.84 12.09
C LEU A 9 34.66 -2.55 10.94
N LYS A 10 34.59 -1.35 10.33
CA LYS A 10 35.58 -0.94 9.32
C LYS A 10 36.97 -0.84 9.93
N ALA A 11 37.09 -0.30 11.14
CA ALA A 11 38.36 -0.18 11.86
C ALA A 11 38.93 -1.54 12.30
N ALA A 12 38.07 -2.44 12.80
CA ALA A 12 38.47 -3.79 13.22
C ALA A 12 38.85 -4.70 12.05
N PHE A 13 38.28 -4.47 10.86
CA PHE A 13 38.51 -5.26 9.66
C PHE A 13 38.94 -4.38 8.46
N PRO A 14 40.14 -3.76 8.50
CA PRO A 14 40.56 -2.76 7.51
C PRO A 14 40.67 -3.31 6.08
N ASN A 15 40.86 -4.62 5.92
CA ASN A 15 40.92 -5.29 4.62
C ASN A 15 39.53 -5.45 3.97
N THR A 16 38.43 -5.25 4.70
CA THR A 16 37.07 -5.29 4.13
C THR A 16 36.74 -4.02 3.33
N SER A 17 37.48 -2.93 3.56
CA SER A 17 37.40 -1.67 2.78
C SER A 17 38.00 -1.80 1.37
N ASN A 18 38.88 -2.79 1.14
CA ASN A 18 39.70 -2.90 -0.08
C ASN A 18 39.01 -3.63 -1.25
N GLY A 19 37.70 -3.40 -1.45
CA GLY A 19 37.08 -3.67 -2.76
C GLY A 19 36.29 -4.97 -2.92
N PHE A 20 36.11 -5.79 -1.88
CA PHE A 20 35.11 -6.87 -1.90
C PHE A 20 33.69 -6.33 -1.64
N GLN A 21 33.25 -5.34 -2.43
CA GLN A 21 31.84 -5.00 -2.49
C GLN A 21 31.13 -6.04 -3.34
N ILE A 22 30.49 -7.01 -2.67
CA ILE A 22 29.57 -7.91 -3.35
C ILE A 22 28.46 -7.04 -3.94
N LYS A 23 28.46 -6.91 -5.26
CA LYS A 23 27.39 -6.20 -5.98
C LYS A 23 26.07 -6.88 -5.68
N ARG A 24 25.05 -6.09 -5.34
CA ARG A 24 23.70 -6.64 -5.17
C ARG A 24 23.26 -7.25 -6.50
N PRO A 25 22.66 -8.45 -6.50
CA PRO A 25 22.13 -9.03 -7.72
C PRO A 25 21.08 -8.09 -8.32
N LEU A 26 21.17 -7.88 -9.62
CA LEU A 26 20.18 -7.11 -10.36
C LEU A 26 18.96 -8.00 -10.60
N VAL A 27 17.84 -7.69 -9.93
CA VAL A 27 16.56 -8.37 -10.13
C VAL A 27 15.71 -7.49 -11.03
N LEU A 28 15.61 -7.87 -12.30
CA LEU A 28 14.90 -7.11 -13.34
C LEU A 28 13.40 -7.43 -13.37
N ASP A 29 13.04 -8.69 -13.16
CA ASP A 29 11.64 -9.10 -13.06
C ASP A 29 11.16 -9.00 -11.60
N LYS A 30 10.27 -8.03 -11.34
CA LYS A 30 9.61 -7.84 -10.05
C LYS A 30 8.10 -8.02 -10.17
N THR A 31 7.64 -8.87 -11.09
CA THR A 31 6.23 -9.22 -11.19
C THR A 31 5.78 -10.00 -9.94
N VAL A 32 4.63 -9.59 -9.39
CA VAL A 32 4.00 -10.31 -8.28
C VAL A 32 3.22 -11.47 -8.86
N THR A 33 3.59 -12.69 -8.48
CA THR A 33 2.96 -13.93 -8.97
C THR A 33 2.30 -14.74 -7.86
N ASP A 34 2.76 -14.61 -6.62
CA ASP A 34 2.18 -15.28 -5.46
C ASP A 34 1.17 -14.37 -4.72
N PRO A 35 -0.14 -14.71 -4.73
CA PRO A 35 -1.16 -13.93 -4.05
C PRO A 35 -1.03 -13.95 -2.52
N TYR A 36 -0.51 -15.02 -1.91
CA TYR A 36 -0.31 -15.07 -0.46
C TYR A 36 0.87 -14.19 -0.02
N GLY A 37 1.96 -14.18 -0.78
CA GLY A 37 3.05 -13.25 -0.59
C GLY A 37 2.59 -11.79 -0.65
N LEU A 38 1.69 -11.46 -1.59
CA LEU A 38 1.11 -10.12 -1.66
C LEU A 38 0.20 -9.79 -0.47
N SER A 39 -0.69 -10.69 -0.03
CA SER A 39 -1.53 -10.43 1.14
C SER A 39 -0.68 -10.27 2.42
N GLY A 40 0.39 -11.05 2.56
CA GLY A 40 1.40 -10.86 3.61
C GLY A 40 2.11 -9.51 3.52
N PHE A 41 2.48 -9.08 2.32
CA PHE A 41 3.09 -7.77 2.11
C PHE A 41 2.13 -6.62 2.46
N ILE A 42 0.86 -6.73 2.10
CA ILE A 42 -0.20 -5.77 2.50
C ILE A 42 -0.40 -5.79 4.02
N SER A 43 -0.30 -6.96 4.65
CA SER A 43 -0.39 -7.09 6.11
C SER A 43 0.71 -6.28 6.82
N GLY A 44 1.89 -6.14 6.21
CA GLY A 44 2.98 -5.31 6.72
C GLY A 44 2.88 -3.83 6.32
N GLU A 45 2.85 -3.55 5.01
CA GLU A 45 3.07 -2.23 4.41
C GLU A 45 1.79 -1.54 3.90
N GLY A 46 0.66 -2.25 3.93
CA GLY A 46 -0.63 -1.74 3.48
C GLY A 46 -1.23 -0.73 4.47
N CYS A 47 -2.10 0.14 3.96
CA CYS A 47 -2.93 1.02 4.77
C CYS A 47 -4.31 1.13 4.13
N PHE A 48 -5.34 0.98 4.96
CA PHE A 48 -6.75 1.17 4.61
C PHE A 48 -7.18 2.50 5.22
N TYR A 49 -7.41 3.49 4.36
CA TYR A 49 -7.74 4.84 4.76
C TYR A 49 -9.22 5.11 4.49
N VAL A 50 -9.90 5.63 5.52
CA VAL A 50 -11.21 6.23 5.43
C VAL A 50 -11.08 7.68 5.92
N GLY A 51 -11.61 8.62 5.16
CA GLY A 51 -11.57 10.03 5.52
C GLY A 51 -12.82 10.78 5.10
N LEU A 52 -13.06 11.91 5.74
CA LEU A 52 -14.08 12.87 5.34
C LEU A 52 -13.43 14.05 4.63
N ALA A 53 -14.00 14.44 3.50
CA ALA A 53 -13.59 15.61 2.74
C ALA A 53 -14.78 16.55 2.56
N LYS A 54 -14.51 17.86 2.58
CA LYS A 54 -15.53 18.86 2.21
C LYS A 54 -15.91 18.67 0.75
N SER A 55 -17.20 18.64 0.47
CA SER A 55 -17.74 18.46 -0.87
C SER A 55 -18.81 19.52 -1.13
N ALA A 56 -18.49 20.52 -1.96
CA ALA A 56 -19.44 21.59 -2.29
C ALA A 56 -20.68 21.09 -3.06
N THR A 57 -20.62 19.90 -3.64
CA THR A 57 -21.67 19.34 -4.49
C THR A 57 -22.58 18.34 -3.76
N ASN A 58 -22.18 17.86 -2.58
CA ASN A 58 -23.00 16.93 -1.78
C ASN A 58 -23.99 17.70 -0.89
N LYS A 59 -25.18 17.13 -0.69
CA LYS A 59 -26.23 17.72 0.17
C LYS A 59 -25.76 17.95 1.61
N LEU A 60 -24.90 17.05 2.12
CA LEU A 60 -24.31 17.14 3.46
C LEU A 60 -23.06 18.01 3.52
N GLN A 61 -22.61 18.55 2.39
CA GLN A 61 -21.34 19.26 2.23
C GLN A 61 -20.08 18.45 2.59
N GLU A 62 -20.23 17.14 2.75
CA GLU A 62 -19.20 16.18 3.14
C GLU A 62 -19.20 15.01 2.16
N GLY A 63 -18.04 14.40 1.96
CA GLY A 63 -17.85 13.24 1.10
C GLY A 63 -16.88 12.26 1.73
N VAL A 64 -17.18 10.97 1.62
CA VAL A 64 -16.33 9.90 2.13
C VAL A 64 -15.24 9.59 1.10
N GLN A 65 -13.99 9.54 1.57
CA GLN A 65 -12.82 9.13 0.81
C GLN A 65 -12.37 7.77 1.29
N LEU A 66 -12.16 6.86 0.34
CA LEU A 66 -11.61 5.53 0.58
C LEU A 66 -10.32 5.37 -0.21
N GLU A 67 -9.30 4.81 0.43
CA GLU A 67 -8.05 4.49 -0.24
C GLU A 67 -7.41 3.24 0.38
N MET A 68 -7.06 2.26 -0.46
CA MET A 68 -6.03 1.28 -0.10
C MET A 68 -4.70 1.77 -0.66
N GLN A 69 -3.67 1.84 0.18
CA GLN A 69 -2.33 2.27 -0.22
C GLN A 69 -1.25 1.31 0.24
N ILE A 70 -0.18 1.21 -0.53
CA ILE A 70 1.08 0.54 -0.17
C ILE A 70 2.22 1.51 -0.44
N THR A 71 3.06 1.74 0.57
CA THR A 71 4.20 2.66 0.49
C THR A 71 5.51 1.90 0.57
N GLN A 72 6.49 2.23 -0.26
CA GLN A 72 7.83 1.63 -0.14
C GLN A 72 8.92 2.58 -0.62
N HIS A 73 10.15 2.36 -0.16
CA HIS A 73 11.32 3.11 -0.61
C HIS A 73 11.50 3.01 -2.14
N SER A 74 12.01 4.07 -2.77
CA SER A 74 12.20 4.19 -4.23
C SER A 74 13.10 3.12 -4.84
N ARG A 75 13.92 2.45 -4.02
CA ARG A 75 14.73 1.29 -4.43
C ARG A 75 13.87 0.13 -4.95
N ASP A 76 12.60 0.07 -4.54
CA ASP A 76 11.63 -0.94 -4.93
C ASP A 76 10.49 -0.35 -5.78
N GLU A 77 10.75 0.76 -6.50
CA GLU A 77 9.81 1.37 -7.43
C GLU A 77 9.21 0.36 -8.42
N LEU A 78 10.04 -0.51 -9.01
CA LEU A 78 9.59 -1.51 -9.97
C LEU A 78 8.59 -2.50 -9.37
N LEU A 79 8.75 -2.87 -8.10
CA LEU A 79 7.78 -3.70 -7.38
C LEU A 79 6.47 -2.95 -7.18
N ILE A 80 6.53 -1.69 -6.75
CA ILE A 80 5.32 -0.86 -6.54
C ILE A 80 4.57 -0.66 -7.86
N ARG A 81 5.29 -0.52 -8.98
CA ARG A 81 4.69 -0.45 -10.32
C ARG A 81 4.04 -1.75 -10.75
N SER A 82 4.60 -2.91 -10.41
CA SER A 82 4.03 -4.19 -10.80
C SER A 82 2.69 -4.48 -10.11
N LEU A 83 2.44 -3.90 -8.92
CA LEU A 83 1.14 -4.00 -8.24
C LEU A 83 -0.02 -3.46 -9.06
N ARG A 84 0.20 -2.37 -9.80
CA ARG A 84 -0.81 -1.82 -10.73
C ARG A 84 -1.18 -2.81 -11.81
N ASN A 85 -0.19 -3.55 -12.32
CA ASN A 85 -0.41 -4.58 -13.35
C ASN A 85 -1.12 -5.80 -12.75
N PHE A 86 -0.72 -6.24 -11.55
CA PHE A 86 -1.35 -7.35 -10.83
C PHE A 86 -2.84 -7.11 -10.58
N PHE A 87 -3.19 -5.96 -10.00
CA PHE A 87 -4.59 -5.64 -9.72
C PHE A 87 -5.35 -5.12 -10.94
N GLY A 88 -4.66 -4.75 -12.04
CA GLY A 88 -5.29 -4.10 -13.19
C GLY A 88 -6.01 -2.79 -12.84
N CYS A 89 -5.57 -2.11 -11.78
CA CYS A 89 -6.14 -0.85 -11.31
C CYS A 89 -5.14 -0.05 -10.46
N GLY A 90 -5.60 1.08 -9.93
CA GLY A 90 -4.79 1.94 -9.06
C GLY A 90 -3.79 2.82 -9.79
N THR A 91 -3.09 3.62 -9.00
CA THR A 91 -2.12 4.62 -9.45
C THR A 91 -0.82 4.49 -8.69
N VAL A 92 0.31 4.82 -9.34
CA VAL A 92 1.63 4.82 -8.72
C VAL A 92 2.21 6.21 -8.82
N SER A 93 2.67 6.75 -7.69
CA SER A 93 3.22 8.10 -7.62
C SER A 93 4.35 8.19 -6.60
N ALA A 94 5.40 8.94 -6.93
CA ALA A 94 6.42 9.32 -5.97
C ALA A 94 5.86 10.37 -4.99
N LYS A 95 6.23 10.28 -3.71
CA LYS A 95 5.90 11.32 -2.73
C LYS A 95 6.96 12.42 -2.80
N ARG A 96 6.55 13.60 -3.25
CA ARG A 96 7.43 14.78 -3.41
C ARG A 96 8.21 15.06 -2.12
N GLY A 97 9.50 15.32 -2.25
CA GLY A 97 10.39 15.62 -1.12
C GLY A 97 10.78 14.41 -0.28
N THR A 98 10.52 13.19 -0.75
CA THR A 98 10.85 11.94 -0.04
C THR A 98 11.35 10.87 -1.01
N ASN A 99 11.98 9.82 -0.49
CA ASN A 99 12.46 8.67 -1.26
C ASN A 99 11.47 7.51 -1.28
N VAL A 100 10.15 7.77 -1.33
CA VAL A 100 9.14 6.71 -1.35
C VAL A 100 8.20 6.82 -2.53
N TYR A 101 7.76 5.65 -3.01
CA TYR A 101 6.68 5.48 -3.96
C TYR A 101 5.45 4.94 -3.25
N ARG A 102 4.28 5.32 -3.76
CA ARG A 102 2.98 4.85 -3.29
C ARG A 102 2.19 4.25 -4.43
N TYR A 103 1.69 3.04 -4.22
CA TYR A 103 0.60 2.47 -4.99
C TYR A 103 -0.71 2.75 -4.25
N ARG A 104 -1.73 3.25 -4.96
CA ARG A 104 -3.01 3.68 -4.37
C ARG A 104 -4.20 3.24 -5.22
N VAL A 105 -5.22 2.68 -4.57
CA VAL A 105 -6.52 2.37 -5.15
C VAL A 105 -7.58 3.15 -4.38
N SER A 106 -8.18 4.15 -5.02
CA SER A 106 -9.22 5.01 -4.41
C SER A 106 -10.54 5.03 -5.18
N LYS A 107 -10.56 4.49 -6.41
CA LYS A 107 -11.79 4.35 -7.18
C LYS A 107 -12.68 3.31 -6.51
N PHE A 108 -13.91 3.70 -6.16
CA PHE A 108 -14.85 2.82 -5.45
C PHE A 108 -15.04 1.47 -6.16
N LEU A 109 -15.26 1.48 -7.48
CA LEU A 109 -15.43 0.24 -8.26
C LEU A 109 -14.18 -0.66 -8.23
N ASP A 110 -12.98 -0.09 -8.32
CA ASP A 110 -11.75 -0.89 -8.23
C ASP A 110 -11.57 -1.50 -6.82
N LEU A 111 -11.97 -0.78 -5.77
CA LEU A 111 -11.98 -1.30 -4.41
C LEU A 111 -12.97 -2.45 -4.25
N THR A 112 -14.19 -2.31 -4.75
CA THR A 112 -15.26 -3.29 -4.58
C THR A 112 -15.11 -4.53 -5.46
N ASP A 113 -14.56 -4.38 -6.65
CA ASP A 113 -14.57 -5.43 -7.67
C ASP A 113 -13.22 -6.17 -7.75
N LYS A 114 -12.15 -5.56 -7.22
CA LYS A 114 -10.79 -6.11 -7.34
C LYS A 114 -10.12 -6.28 -5.97
N VAL A 115 -9.98 -5.20 -5.20
CA VAL A 115 -9.21 -5.23 -3.94
C VAL A 115 -9.88 -6.06 -2.86
N ILE A 116 -11.15 -5.79 -2.55
CA ILE A 116 -11.89 -6.52 -1.51
C ILE A 116 -12.06 -8.01 -1.88
N PRO A 117 -12.45 -8.39 -3.10
CA PRO A 117 -12.50 -9.80 -3.49
C PRO A 117 -11.15 -10.51 -3.36
N PHE A 118 -10.04 -9.84 -3.71
CA PHE A 118 -8.70 -10.37 -3.53
C PHE A 118 -8.39 -10.63 -2.05
N LEU A 119 -8.64 -9.65 -1.17
CA LEU A 119 -8.35 -9.77 0.26
C LEU A 119 -9.32 -10.68 1.02
N ASN A 120 -10.53 -10.88 0.52
CA ASN A 120 -11.43 -11.90 1.06
C ASN A 120 -10.96 -13.31 0.72
N LYS A 121 -10.37 -13.50 -0.48
CA LYS A 121 -9.80 -14.79 -0.89
C LYS A 121 -8.43 -15.05 -0.24
N TYR A 122 -7.63 -14.01 -0.07
CA TYR A 122 -6.29 -14.04 0.52
C TYR A 122 -6.24 -13.05 1.70
N PRO A 123 -6.69 -13.47 2.89
CA PRO A 123 -6.84 -12.57 4.02
C PRO A 123 -5.52 -11.97 4.47
N ILE A 124 -5.57 -10.71 4.88
CA ILE A 124 -4.48 -10.07 5.62
C ILE A 124 -4.45 -10.58 7.06
N LEU A 125 -3.27 -10.55 7.67
CA LEU A 125 -3.02 -11.10 8.99
C LEU A 125 -2.59 -10.01 9.99
N GLY A 126 -2.70 -10.34 11.28
CA GLY A 126 -2.32 -9.44 12.37
C GLY A 126 -3.33 -8.32 12.63
N VAL A 127 -2.91 -7.30 13.39
CA VAL A 127 -3.81 -6.21 13.86
C VAL A 127 -4.48 -5.45 12.70
N LYS A 128 -3.80 -5.36 11.55
CA LYS A 128 -4.30 -4.68 10.35
C LYS A 128 -5.58 -5.30 9.76
N SER A 129 -5.85 -6.58 10.07
CA SER A 129 -7.14 -7.21 9.71
C SER A 129 -8.34 -6.42 10.24
N ARG A 130 -8.23 -5.83 11.43
CA ARG A 130 -9.28 -4.97 12.00
C ARG A 130 -9.48 -3.70 11.19
N ASP A 131 -8.39 -3.06 10.76
CA ASP A 131 -8.47 -1.88 9.90
C ASP A 131 -9.15 -2.21 8.55
N TYR A 132 -8.91 -3.41 8.02
CA TYR A 132 -9.57 -3.89 6.81
C TYR A 132 -11.05 -4.22 7.02
N ASP A 133 -11.41 -4.81 8.16
CA ASP A 133 -12.80 -5.10 8.52
C ASP A 133 -13.60 -3.79 8.62
N ASP A 134 -13.06 -2.77 9.31
CA ASP A 134 -13.66 -1.44 9.40
C ASP A 134 -13.79 -0.78 8.02
N PHE A 135 -12.74 -0.89 7.19
CA PHE A 135 -12.77 -0.41 5.82
C PHE A 135 -13.87 -1.09 4.98
N CYS A 136 -14.03 -2.41 5.10
CA CYS A 136 -15.09 -3.16 4.44
C CYS A 136 -16.47 -2.76 4.93
N HIS A 137 -16.61 -2.47 6.23
CA HIS A 137 -17.84 -1.98 6.81
C HIS A 137 -18.26 -0.64 6.18
N VAL A 138 -17.35 0.34 6.11
CA VAL A 138 -17.61 1.63 5.46
C VAL A 138 -17.94 1.46 3.97
N VAL A 139 -17.23 0.57 3.27
CA VAL A 139 -17.55 0.24 1.86
C VAL A 139 -18.98 -0.29 1.74
N SER A 140 -19.47 -1.08 2.70
CA SER A 140 -20.83 -1.61 2.68
C SER A 140 -21.89 -0.52 2.87
N ILE A 141 -21.67 0.43 3.80
CA ILE A 141 -22.48 1.64 3.98
C ILE A 141 -22.51 2.45 2.67
N MET A 142 -21.36 2.59 2.00
CA MET A 142 -21.27 3.30 0.74
C MET A 142 -22.00 2.61 -0.41
N LYS A 143 -21.93 1.26 -0.49
CA LYS A 143 -22.68 0.47 -1.48
C LYS A 143 -24.19 0.68 -1.36
N LEU A 144 -24.69 0.78 -0.12
CA LEU A 144 -26.09 1.05 0.19
C LEU A 144 -26.47 2.54 0.04
N LYS A 145 -25.51 3.40 -0.34
CA LYS A 145 -25.67 4.86 -0.42
C LYS A 145 -26.06 5.54 0.90
N GLN A 146 -25.88 4.87 2.03
CA GLN A 146 -26.25 5.38 3.36
C GLN A 146 -25.33 6.53 3.81
N HIS A 147 -24.08 6.57 3.35
CA HIS A 147 -23.15 7.70 3.54
C HIS A 147 -23.66 9.06 2.99
N LEU A 148 -24.82 9.09 2.33
CA LEU A 148 -25.48 10.31 1.85
C LEU A 148 -26.50 10.88 2.87
N THR A 149 -26.68 10.22 4.03
CA THR A 149 -27.48 10.71 5.16
C THR A 149 -26.58 11.03 6.36
N ARG A 150 -27.07 11.83 7.30
CA ARG A 150 -26.30 12.23 8.48
C ARG A 150 -26.02 11.01 9.37
N GLU A 151 -27.02 10.15 9.53
CA GLU A 151 -26.97 8.93 10.33
C GLU A 151 -26.00 7.90 9.76
N GLY A 152 -25.80 7.87 8.44
CA GLY A 152 -24.81 6.99 7.82
C GLY A 152 -23.40 7.57 7.75
N LEU A 153 -23.21 8.82 8.20
CA LEU A 153 -21.92 9.51 8.25
C LEU A 153 -21.34 9.56 9.68
N GLU A 154 -22.21 9.55 10.69
CA GLU A 154 -21.90 9.44 12.12
C GLU A 154 -21.60 7.99 12.53
#